data_AF-E4LHP4-F1
#
_entry.id   AF-E4LHP4-F1
#
_cell.length_a   1.000
_cell.length_b   1.000
_cell.length_c   1.000
_cell.angle_alpha   90.00
_cell.angle_beta   90.00
_cell.angle_gamma   90.00
#
_symmetry.space_group_name_H-M   'P 1'
#
loop_
_entity.id
_entity.type
_entity.pdbx_description
1 polymer ?
#
loop_
_entity_poly.entity_id
_entity_poly.type
_entity_poly.pdbx_seq_one_letter_code
_entity_poly.pdbx_strand_id
1 'polypeptide(L)'
;MTNLAKDCGLKPKIVLGTEIIEFFGLNPDTNYYDHPEKGHNCHAARRHWTKLLRQISLEKKITLSRALGDMGLGRNLIAVFGK
;
A
#
# COMPACT_ATOMS: atom_id res chain seq x y z
N MET A 1 10.62 14.04 -0.19
CA MET A 1 11.07 13.55 1.14
C MET A 1 12.33 12.69 1.06
N THR A 2 12.46 11.77 0.10
CA THR A 2 13.67 10.94 -0.09
C THR A 2 14.96 11.75 -0.25
N ASN A 3 14.93 12.88 -0.98
CA ASN A 3 16.10 13.73 -1.19
C ASN A 3 16.58 14.36 0.13
N LEU A 4 15.69 14.97 0.92
CA LEU A 4 16.02 15.52 2.23
C LEU A 4 16.61 14.46 3.17
N ALA A 5 16.02 13.26 3.21
CA ALA A 5 16.55 12.17 4.04
C ALA A 5 17.95 11.74 3.61
N LYS A 6 18.21 11.67 2.29
CA LYS A 6 19.55 11.38 1.74
C LYS A 6 20.56 12.47 2.08
N ASP A 7 20.18 13.74 1.97
CA ASP A 7 21.05 14.89 2.28
C ASP A 7 21.43 14.91 3.77
N CYS A 8 20.55 14.41 4.65
CA CYS A 8 20.84 14.20 6.07
C CYS A 8 21.59 12.88 6.38
N GLY A 9 22.02 12.12 5.36
CA GLY A 9 22.73 10.84 5.52
C GLY A 9 21.87 9.67 6.01
N LEU A 10 20.54 9.80 5.99
CA LEU A 10 19.61 8.76 6.42
C LEU A 10 19.32 7.77 5.29
N LYS A 11 19.21 6.50 5.63
CA LYS A 11 18.85 5.43 4.68
C LYS A 11 17.44 4.91 4.98
N PRO A 12 16.65 4.54 3.95
CA PRO A 12 15.38 3.86 4.18
C PRO A 12 15.67 2.50 4.82
N LYS A 13 15.10 2.26 6.01
CA LYS A 13 15.23 1.00 6.74
C LYS A 13 14.07 0.06 6.47
N ILE A 14 12.88 0.63 6.25
CA ILE A 14 11.64 -0.09 6.00
C ILE A 14 10.83 0.68 4.97
N VAL A 15 10.30 -0.03 3.98
CA VAL A 15 9.27 0.47 3.07
C VAL A 15 8.02 -0.38 3.25
N LEU A 16 6.86 0.26 3.37
CA LEU A 16 5.58 -0.40 3.53
C LEU A 16 4.60 0.09 2.47
N GLY A 17 4.01 -0.84 1.72
CA GLY A 17 2.82 -0.62 0.89
C GLY A 17 1.56 -0.75 1.73
N THR A 18 0.62 0.19 1.62
CA THR A 18 -0.53 0.24 2.52
C THR A 18 -1.66 -0.72 2.16
N GLU A 19 -1.91 -0.94 0.87
CA GLU A 19 -3.10 -1.61 0.32
C GLU A 19 -2.80 -2.36 -0.97
N ILE A 20 -3.65 -3.32 -1.34
CA ILE A 20 -3.57 -4.11 -2.59
C ILE A 20 -4.40 -3.47 -3.72
N ILE A 21 -4.28 -2.15 -3.90
CA ILE A 21 -5.21 -1.38 -4.74
C ILE A 21 -5.04 -1.67 -6.24
N GLU A 22 -3.85 -2.11 -6.65
CA GLU A 22 -3.53 -2.48 -8.03
C GLU A 22 -4.44 -3.58 -8.55
N PHE A 23 -4.94 -4.46 -7.68
CA PHE A 23 -5.81 -5.56 -8.07
C PHE A 23 -7.14 -5.07 -8.63
N PHE A 24 -7.63 -3.91 -8.16
CA PHE A 24 -8.82 -3.30 -8.73
C PHE A 24 -8.54 -2.77 -10.14
N GLY A 25 -7.39 -2.12 -10.34
CA GLY A 25 -6.97 -1.59 -11.64
C GLY A 25 -6.65 -2.67 -12.69
N LEU A 26 -6.26 -3.88 -12.26
CA LEU A 26 -5.97 -4.99 -13.18
C LEU A 26 -7.22 -5.77 -13.62
N ASN A 27 -8.31 -5.71 -12.86
CA ASN A 27 -9.54 -6.42 -13.19
C ASN A 27 -10.51 -5.48 -13.93
N PRO A 28 -10.92 -5.78 -15.18
CA PRO A 28 -11.84 -4.96 -15.97
C PRO A 28 -13.15 -4.60 -15.23
N ASP A 29 -13.66 -5.52 -14.42
CA ASP A 29 -14.91 -5.33 -13.70
C ASP A 29 -14.77 -4.36 -12.52
N THR A 30 -13.55 -4.08 -12.06
CA THR A 30 -13.27 -3.18 -10.93
C THR A 30 -12.29 -2.07 -11.26
N ASN A 31 -11.85 -1.95 -12.51
CA ASN A 31 -10.84 -0.98 -12.91
C ASN A 31 -11.39 0.43 -12.83
N TYR A 32 -11.14 1.10 -11.71
CA TYR A 32 -11.61 2.46 -11.45
C TYR A 32 -10.82 3.55 -12.20
N TYR A 33 -9.72 3.20 -12.89
CA TYR A 33 -9.04 4.13 -13.79
C TYR A 33 -9.84 4.31 -15.08
N ASP A 34 -10.37 3.22 -15.62
CA ASP A 34 -11.21 3.24 -16.83
C ASP A 34 -12.68 3.53 -16.50
N HIS A 35 -13.12 3.16 -15.30
CA HIS A 35 -14.50 3.26 -14.82
C HIS A 35 -14.58 3.99 -13.47
N PRO A 36 -14.44 5.33 -13.43
CA PRO A 36 -14.38 6.11 -12.19
C PRO A 36 -15.57 5.89 -11.24
N GLU A 37 -16.75 5.56 -11.77
CA GLU A 37 -17.96 5.25 -10.99
C GLU A 37 -17.76 4.05 -10.05
N LYS A 38 -16.83 3.14 -10.35
CA LYS A 38 -16.48 1.98 -9.53
C LYS A 38 -15.60 2.36 -8.33
N GLY A 39 -15.02 3.56 -8.33
CA GLY A 39 -14.05 4.01 -7.33
C GLY A 39 -14.59 4.00 -5.89
N HIS A 40 -15.87 4.36 -5.69
CA HIS A 40 -16.50 4.31 -4.36
C HIS A 40 -16.51 2.88 -3.79
N ASN A 41 -16.94 1.92 -4.60
CA ASN A 41 -17.03 0.52 -4.20
C ASN A 41 -15.63 -0.09 -4.01
N CYS A 42 -14.66 0.24 -4.85
CA CYS A 42 -13.27 -0.19 -4.69
C CYS A 42 -12.66 0.37 -3.39
N HIS A 43 -12.92 1.64 -3.06
CA HIS A 43 -12.49 2.23 -1.80
C HIS A 43 -13.15 1.53 -0.59
N ALA A 44 -14.45 1.24 -0.65
CA ALA A 44 -15.14 0.51 0.41
C ALA A 44 -14.53 -0.89 0.61
N ALA A 45 -14.41 -1.67 -0.47
CA ALA A 45 -13.80 -3.00 -0.45
C ALA A 45 -12.38 -2.98 0.12
N ARG A 46 -11.55 -2.02 -0.29
CA ARG A 46 -10.20 -1.81 0.25
C ARG A 46 -10.19 -1.63 1.76
N ARG A 47 -11.09 -0.83 2.34
CA ARG A 47 -11.18 -0.65 3.81
C ARG A 47 -11.56 -1.96 4.50
N HIS A 48 -12.47 -2.73 3.92
CA HIS A 48 -12.85 -4.05 4.45
C HIS A 48 -11.67 -5.03 4.43
N TRP A 49 -10.89 -5.07 3.34
CA TRP A 49 -9.65 -5.84 3.25
C TRP A 49 -8.67 -5.49 4.36
N THR A 50 -8.40 -4.20 4.58
CA THR A 50 -7.49 -3.76 5.65
C THR A 50 -7.95 -4.21 7.03
N LYS A 51 -9.26 -4.09 7.31
CA LYS A 51 -9.83 -4.52 8.59
C LYS A 51 -9.72 -6.04 8.76
N LEU A 52 -10.07 -6.81 7.73
CA LEU A 52 -10.04 -8.26 7.72
C LEU A 52 -8.61 -8.79 7.93
N LEU A 53 -7.64 -8.33 7.14
CA LEU A 53 -6.25 -8.79 7.25
C LEU A 53 -5.66 -8.49 8.64
N ARG A 54 -5.99 -7.32 9.20
CA ARG A 54 -5.60 -6.96 10.58
C ARG A 54 -6.23 -7.89 11.62
N GLN A 55 -7.50 -8.29 11.44
CA GLN A 55 -8.20 -9.22 12.34
C GLN A 55 -7.62 -10.65 12.25
N ILE A 56 -7.16 -11.07 11.08
CA ILE A 56 -6.53 -12.39 10.89
C ILE A 56 -5.18 -12.45 11.62
N SER A 57 -4.29 -11.50 11.38
CA SER A 57 -3.04 -11.32 12.15
C SER A 57 -2.40 -9.98 11.78
N LEU A 58 -2.09 -9.19 12.81
CA LEU A 58 -1.41 -7.92 12.64
C LEU A 58 0.01 -8.12 12.09
N GLU A 59 0.73 -9.13 12.59
CA GLU A 59 2.10 -9.45 12.19
C GLU A 59 2.14 -9.85 10.72
N LYS A 60 1.25 -10.76 10.28
CA LYS A 60 1.15 -11.16 8.87
C LYS A 60 0.77 -9.98 7.98
N LYS A 61 -0.13 -9.10 8.43
CA LYS A 61 -0.48 -7.87 7.70
C LYS A 61 0.74 -6.96 7.54
N ILE A 62 1.56 -6.79 8.58
CA ILE A 62 2.79 -5.99 8.51
C ILE A 62 3.79 -6.62 7.53
N THR A 63 3.98 -7.94 7.57
CA THR A 63 4.83 -8.67 6.62
C THR A 63 4.34 -8.49 5.18
N LEU A 64 3.03 -8.61 4.93
CA LEU A 64 2.45 -8.30 3.63
C LEU A 64 2.72 -6.86 3.20
N SER A 65 2.59 -5.91 4.12
CA SER A 65 2.85 -4.49 3.83
C SER A 65 4.31 -4.25 3.43
N ARG A 66 5.27 -4.95 4.05
CA ARG A 66 6.69 -4.91 3.65
C ARG A 66 6.87 -5.45 2.24
N ALA A 67 6.32 -6.63 1.95
CA ALA A 67 6.41 -7.23 0.63
C ALA A 67 5.83 -6.33 -0.48
N LEU A 68 4.68 -5.69 -0.23
CA LEU A 68 4.12 -4.70 -1.14
C LEU A 68 5.05 -3.50 -1.31
N GLY A 69 5.59 -2.97 -0.21
CA GLY A 69 6.50 -1.84 -0.22
C GLY A 69 7.77 -2.10 -1.02
N ASP A 70 8.37 -3.28 -0.86
CA ASP A 70 9.57 -3.72 -1.59
C ASP A 70 9.31 -3.86 -3.09
N MET A 71 8.07 -4.16 -3.49
CA MET A 71 7.64 -4.20 -4.89
C MET A 71 7.19 -2.82 -5.43
N GLY A 72 7.16 -1.78 -4.59
CA GLY A 72 6.62 -0.47 -4.96
C GLY A 72 5.10 -0.44 -5.14
N LEU A 73 4.38 -1.41 -4.55
CA LEU A 73 2.94 -1.57 -4.65
C LEU A 73 2.18 -0.90 -3.49
N GLY A 74 0.97 -0.46 -3.82
CA GLY A 74 -0.02 0.05 -2.90
C GLY A 74 -0.31 1.52 -3.11
N ARG A 75 -1.45 1.96 -2.56
CA ARG A 75 -1.92 3.35 -2.75
C ARG A 75 -0.93 4.38 -2.20
N ASN A 76 -0.30 4.06 -1.08
CA ASN A 76 0.75 4.86 -0.48
C ASN A 76 1.94 3.97 -0.14
N LEU A 77 3.14 4.51 -0.34
CA LEU A 77 4.39 3.94 0.13
C LEU A 77 4.85 4.72 1.35
N ILE A 78 5.05 4.02 2.47
CA ILE A 78 5.54 4.60 3.72
C ILE A 78 6.98 4.15 3.89
N ALA A 79 7.91 5.10 3.88
CA ALA A 79 9.32 4.83 4.12
C ALA A 79 9.73 5.35 5.51
N VAL A 80 10.35 4.48 6.31
CA VAL A 80 10.94 4.84 7.59
C VAL A 80 12.45 4.98 7.40
N PHE A 81 12.97 6.16 7.72
CA PHE A 81 14.39 6.48 7.60
C PHE A 81 15.07 6.45 8.97
N GLY A 82 16.32 6.00 8.99
CA GLY A 82 17.17 6.01 10.19
C GLY A 82 18.65 6.12 9.81
N LYS A 83 19.48 6.41 10.80
CA LYS A 83 20.95 6.30 10.67
C LYS A 83 21.33 4.83 10.48
#